data_AF-A0A6P2C2X6-F1
#
_entry.id   AF-A0A6P2C2X6-F1
#
_cell.length_a   1.000
_cell.length_b   1.000
_cell.length_c   1.000
_cell.angle_alpha   90.00
_cell.angle_beta   90.00
_cell.angle_gamma   90.00
#
_symmetry.space_group_name_H-M   'P 1'
#
loop_
_entity.id
_entity.type
_entity.pdbx_description
1 polymer ?
#
loop_
_entity_poly.entity_id
_entity_poly.type
_entity_poly.pdbx_seq_one_letter_code
_entity_poly.pdbx_strand_id
1 'polypeptide(L)'
;MRDVTSRRGLAARVARAAVALGCAVPLAGCGLFSSGVTITSPSVMTVTSGTFEHGSIMPGRFTCDGPHRLTPPLTWTGAPAGTKSIAIVFDDADAPITPYVYWVVFDIGPGTSAMLEGKLPPGARQARGTAGYDKYDAPCPGSGGHGYRFTVYALNTVLNLPNGTSLQSAWRAIAAATIGRGRLPVSATS
;
A
#
# COMPACT_ATOMS: atom_id res chain seq x y z
N MET A 1 -83.26 -32.73 -55.79
CA MET A 1 -83.23 -31.76 -56.89
C MET A 1 -83.81 -30.46 -56.37
N ARG A 2 -82.99 -29.39 -56.36
CA ARG A 2 -83.29 -27.95 -56.21
C ARG A 2 -83.99 -27.45 -54.93
N ASP A 3 -83.29 -26.62 -54.16
CA ASP A 3 -83.61 -25.19 -53.93
C ASP A 3 -82.51 -24.56 -53.04
N VAL A 4 -81.81 -23.49 -53.42
CA VAL A 4 -82.20 -22.07 -53.58
C VAL A 4 -82.03 -21.24 -52.29
N THR A 5 -80.97 -20.43 -52.33
CA THR A 5 -80.77 -19.07 -51.80
C THR A 5 -81.00 -18.70 -50.32
N SER A 6 -79.96 -18.05 -49.79
CA SER A 6 -79.95 -16.68 -49.20
C SER A 6 -80.82 -16.42 -47.97
N ARG A 7 -80.19 -15.92 -46.90
CA ARG A 7 -80.61 -14.67 -46.24
C ARG A 7 -79.52 -14.10 -45.33
N ARG A 8 -79.40 -12.78 -45.40
CA ARG A 8 -78.56 -11.87 -44.60
C ARG A 8 -79.16 -11.64 -43.20
N GLY A 9 -78.34 -11.19 -42.26
CA GLY A 9 -78.73 -10.49 -41.02
C GLY A 9 -77.52 -10.42 -40.07
N LEU A 10 -76.72 -9.36 -40.08
CA LEU A 10 -76.84 -8.07 -39.37
C LEU A 10 -76.93 -8.17 -37.83
N ALA A 11 -75.83 -7.75 -37.20
CA ALA A 11 -75.68 -6.98 -35.95
C ALA A 11 -76.27 -7.48 -34.61
N ALA A 12 -75.41 -7.52 -33.59
CA ALA A 12 -75.52 -6.76 -32.32
C ALA A 12 -74.46 -7.31 -31.34
N ARG A 13 -73.41 -6.54 -31.02
CA ARG A 13 -73.24 -5.71 -29.82
C ARG A 13 -73.17 -6.46 -28.47
N VAL A 14 -71.96 -6.40 -27.92
CA VAL A 14 -71.60 -6.10 -26.51
C VAL A 14 -71.86 -7.17 -25.45
N ALA A 15 -70.76 -7.66 -24.85
CA ALA A 15 -70.60 -7.67 -23.39
C ALA A 15 -69.11 -7.78 -23.05
N ARG A 16 -68.59 -6.78 -22.31
CA ARG A 16 -67.30 -6.85 -21.63
C ARG A 16 -67.43 -7.82 -20.46
N ALA A 17 -66.55 -8.81 -20.38
CA ALA A 17 -66.32 -9.58 -19.16
C ALA A 17 -64.87 -9.36 -18.71
N ALA A 18 -64.72 -8.78 -17.52
CA ALA A 18 -63.45 -8.60 -16.85
C ALA A 18 -62.92 -9.96 -16.38
N VAL A 19 -61.65 -10.25 -16.69
CA VAL A 19 -60.91 -11.34 -16.05
C VAL A 19 -59.74 -10.68 -15.31
N ALA A 20 -59.85 -10.63 -14.00
CA ALA A 20 -58.74 -10.29 -13.12
C ALA A 20 -57.75 -11.47 -13.12
N LEU A 21 -56.65 -11.35 -13.87
CA LEU A 21 -55.49 -12.21 -13.69
C LEU A 21 -54.56 -11.59 -12.66
N GLY A 22 -54.62 -12.12 -11.44
CA GLY A 22 -53.55 -11.94 -10.45
C GLY A 22 -52.29 -12.63 -10.95
N CYS A 23 -51.28 -11.85 -11.32
CA CYS A 23 -49.94 -12.33 -11.60
C CYS A 23 -49.06 -11.93 -10.42
N ALA A 24 -48.79 -12.88 -9.53
CA ALA A 24 -47.80 -12.71 -8.48
C ALA A 24 -46.42 -12.63 -9.15
N VAL A 25 -45.83 -11.44 -9.17
CA VAL A 25 -44.46 -11.23 -9.63
C VAL A 25 -43.52 -11.71 -8.52
N PRO A 26 -42.73 -12.78 -8.70
CA PRO A 26 -41.67 -13.07 -7.75
C PRO A 26 -40.68 -11.91 -7.83
N LEU A 27 -40.55 -11.17 -6.73
CA LEU A 27 -39.45 -10.24 -6.50
C LEU A 27 -38.14 -11.04 -6.62
N ALA A 28 -37.56 -11.06 -7.82
CA ALA A 28 -36.17 -11.43 -8.01
C ALA A 28 -35.34 -10.40 -7.23
N GLY A 29 -35.03 -10.75 -5.98
CA GLY A 29 -34.13 -9.98 -5.15
C GLY A 29 -32.82 -9.82 -5.91
N CYS A 30 -32.41 -8.57 -6.10
CA CYS A 30 -31.03 -8.25 -6.45
C CYS A 30 -30.15 -8.73 -5.28
N GLY A 31 -29.74 -10.00 -5.35
CA GLY A 31 -28.63 -10.54 -4.58
C GLY A 31 -27.35 -9.87 -5.07
N LEU A 32 -27.14 -8.63 -4.67
CA LEU A 32 -25.84 -7.99 -4.71
C LEU A 32 -24.95 -8.80 -3.76
N PHE A 33 -24.15 -9.69 -4.33
CA PHE A 33 -23.02 -10.29 -3.63
C PHE A 33 -22.09 -9.15 -3.22
N SER A 34 -22.32 -8.60 -2.03
CA SER A 34 -21.36 -7.76 -1.34
C SER A 34 -20.26 -8.69 -0.84
N SER A 35 -19.34 -9.05 -1.74
CA SER A 35 -17.99 -9.43 -1.32
C SER A 35 -17.39 -8.16 -0.73
N GLY A 36 -17.70 -7.89 0.54
CA GLY A 36 -17.14 -6.77 1.27
C GLY A 36 -15.63 -6.90 1.24
N VAL A 37 -14.97 -6.00 0.49
CA VAL A 37 -13.50 -5.89 0.54
C VAL A 37 -13.16 -5.40 1.94
N THR A 38 -12.67 -6.29 2.80
CA THR A 38 -12.15 -5.89 4.11
C THR A 38 -10.81 -5.21 3.89
N ILE A 39 -10.83 -3.88 3.80
CA ILE A 39 -9.63 -3.05 3.87
C ILE A 39 -9.18 -3.05 5.33
N THR A 40 -8.30 -3.97 5.69
CA THR A 40 -7.66 -3.98 7.00
C THR A 40 -6.47 -3.03 6.98
N SER A 41 -6.50 -2.02 7.84
CA SER A 41 -5.36 -1.14 8.05
C SER A 41 -4.15 -1.94 8.56
N PRO A 42 -2.91 -1.63 8.11
CA PRO A 42 -1.71 -2.29 8.62
C PRO A 42 -1.58 -2.16 10.14
N SER A 43 -1.10 -3.21 10.81
CA SER A 43 -0.77 -3.18 12.23
C SER A 43 0.32 -2.14 12.52
N VAL A 44 0.26 -1.50 13.68
CA VAL A 44 1.27 -0.52 14.09
C VAL A 44 2.49 -1.25 14.64
N MET A 45 3.68 -0.84 14.18
CA MET A 45 4.98 -1.31 14.68
C MET A 45 5.74 -0.15 15.34
N THR A 46 6.70 -0.47 16.19
CA THR A 46 7.62 0.51 16.77
C THR A 46 8.94 0.47 16.02
N VAL A 47 9.51 1.64 15.73
CA VAL A 47 10.84 1.81 15.12
C VAL A 47 11.63 2.79 15.97
N THR A 48 12.88 2.44 16.28
CA THR A 48 13.81 3.25 17.07
C THR A 48 15.21 3.23 16.47
N SER A 49 16.06 4.13 16.93
CA SER A 49 17.50 4.09 16.70
C SER A 49 18.23 4.13 18.05
N GLY A 50 19.38 3.46 18.14
CA GLY A 50 20.27 3.60 19.30
C GLY A 50 21.08 4.91 19.30
N THR A 51 20.87 5.78 18.30
CA THR A 51 21.72 6.96 18.07
C THR A 51 20.96 8.27 18.06
N PHE A 52 19.62 8.22 18.05
CA PHE A 52 18.72 9.37 18.15
C PHE A 52 17.32 8.90 18.52
N GLU A 53 16.57 9.80 19.16
CA GLU A 53 15.19 9.57 19.58
C GLU A 53 14.19 9.97 18.48
N HIS A 54 12.94 9.57 18.67
CA HIS A 54 11.84 9.96 17.79
C HIS A 54 11.69 11.49 17.72
N GLY A 55 11.69 12.04 16.52
CA GLY A 55 11.53 13.49 16.28
C GLY A 55 12.73 14.34 16.69
N SER A 56 13.85 13.72 17.06
CA SER A 56 15.08 14.42 17.43
C SER A 56 15.98 14.68 16.20
N ILE A 57 17.14 15.28 16.43
CA ILE A 57 18.12 15.57 15.38
C ILE A 57 18.97 14.32 15.10
N MET A 58 18.98 13.89 13.84
CA MET A 58 19.85 12.84 13.34
C MET A 58 21.32 13.32 13.39
N PRO A 59 22.26 12.55 13.96
CA PRO A 59 23.67 12.92 13.96
C PRO A 59 24.21 13.16 12.55
N GLY A 60 24.99 14.24 12.36
CA GLY A 60 25.56 14.64 11.06
C GLY A 60 26.44 13.58 10.40
N ARG A 61 26.95 12.59 11.14
CA ARG A 61 27.66 11.45 10.51
C ARG A 61 26.79 10.59 9.57
N PHE A 62 25.47 10.71 9.67
CA PHE A 62 24.50 10.06 8.78
C PHE A 62 24.00 10.99 7.67
N THR A 63 24.33 12.28 7.71
CA THR A 63 24.09 13.23 6.63
C THR A 63 25.30 13.22 5.68
N CYS A 64 25.26 14.09 4.67
CA CYS A 64 26.37 14.24 3.75
C CYS A 64 27.64 14.89 4.35
N ASP A 65 27.54 15.42 5.58
CA ASP A 65 28.68 15.86 6.39
C ASP A 65 29.46 14.68 6.97
N GLY A 66 28.83 13.51 7.04
CA GLY A 66 29.46 12.28 7.48
C GLY A 66 30.53 11.80 6.50
N PRO A 67 31.75 11.46 6.99
CA PRO A 67 32.86 11.05 6.11
C PRO A 67 32.57 9.74 5.37
N HIS A 68 31.73 8.89 5.94
CA HIS A 68 31.40 7.57 5.40
C HIS A 68 29.98 7.46 4.86
N ARG A 69 29.12 8.47 5.09
CA ARG A 69 27.73 8.51 4.62
C ARG A 69 26.98 7.21 4.89
N LEU A 70 27.08 6.70 6.13
CA LEU A 70 26.50 5.43 6.53
C LEU A 70 25.05 5.60 6.94
N THR A 71 24.28 4.52 6.85
CA THR A 71 22.93 4.45 7.40
C THR A 71 22.97 4.38 8.92
N PRO A 72 22.00 4.99 9.63
CA PRO A 72 21.91 4.84 11.07
C PRO A 72 21.49 3.42 11.48
N PRO A 73 21.84 2.97 12.68
CA PRO A 73 21.29 1.74 13.22
C PRO A 73 19.79 1.92 13.47
N LEU A 74 19.00 0.91 13.12
CA LEU A 74 17.55 0.88 13.32
C LEU A 74 17.16 -0.39 14.05
N THR A 75 16.17 -0.30 14.92
CA THR A 75 15.53 -1.43 15.59
C THR A 75 14.02 -1.31 15.41
N TRP A 76 13.34 -2.44 15.25
CA TRP A 76 11.90 -2.48 15.13
C TRP A 76 11.29 -3.67 15.87
N THR A 77 10.08 -3.46 16.39
CA THR A 77 9.32 -4.47 17.13
C THR A 77 7.84 -4.41 16.76
N GLY A 78 7.10 -5.46 17.12
CA GLY A 78 5.65 -5.54 16.86
C GLY A 78 5.27 -5.92 15.43
N ALA A 79 6.16 -6.59 14.68
CA ALA A 79 5.78 -7.15 13.38
C ALA A 79 4.62 -8.16 13.56
N PRO A 80 3.50 -8.03 12.81
CA PRO A 80 2.34 -8.88 12.99
C PRO A 80 2.60 -10.33 12.53
N ALA A 81 1.76 -11.25 13.00
CA ALA A 81 1.73 -12.61 12.50
C ALA A 81 1.51 -12.62 10.97
N GLY A 82 2.16 -13.56 10.28
CA GLY A 82 2.12 -13.64 8.81
C GLY A 82 3.18 -12.79 8.11
N THR A 83 4.04 -12.08 8.84
CA THR A 83 5.21 -11.40 8.26
C THR A 83 6.16 -12.41 7.63
N LYS A 84 6.44 -12.25 6.33
CA LYS A 84 7.38 -13.07 5.56
C LYS A 84 8.66 -12.35 5.18
N SER A 85 8.67 -11.03 5.16
CA SER A 85 9.88 -10.20 5.05
C SER A 85 9.64 -8.78 5.57
N ILE A 86 10.72 -8.04 5.74
CA ILE A 86 10.73 -6.63 6.16
C ILE A 86 11.26 -5.75 5.01
N ALA A 87 10.74 -4.53 4.91
CA ALA A 87 11.29 -3.47 4.07
C ALA A 87 11.51 -2.19 4.88
N ILE A 88 12.47 -1.38 4.44
CA ILE A 88 12.81 -0.07 5.02
C ILE A 88 12.77 0.96 3.89
N VAL A 89 12.10 2.08 4.14
CA VAL A 89 12.10 3.24 3.25
C VAL A 89 12.55 4.46 4.06
N PHE A 90 13.47 5.23 3.50
CA PHE A 90 13.88 6.53 4.03
C PHE A 90 13.46 7.62 3.04
N ASP A 91 12.55 8.48 3.47
CA ASP A 91 11.91 9.48 2.63
C ASP A 91 11.83 10.86 3.30
N ASP A 92 11.69 11.88 2.46
CA ASP A 92 11.40 13.26 2.86
C ASP A 92 10.02 13.34 3.54
N ALA A 93 10.00 13.72 4.82
CA ALA A 93 8.76 13.80 5.59
C ALA A 93 8.00 15.12 5.35
N ASP A 94 8.71 16.16 4.91
CA ASP A 94 8.18 17.51 4.73
C ASP A 94 7.68 17.74 3.29
N ALA A 95 7.90 16.78 2.39
CA ALA A 95 7.45 16.86 1.02
C ALA A 95 5.91 16.92 0.92
N PRO A 96 5.34 17.94 0.25
CA PRO A 96 3.89 18.16 0.25
C PRO A 96 3.10 17.19 -0.64
N ILE A 97 3.73 16.65 -1.69
CA ILE A 97 3.07 15.77 -2.67
C ILE A 97 3.89 14.49 -2.90
N THR A 98 5.06 14.64 -3.50
CA THR A 98 5.93 13.50 -3.83
C THR A 98 7.22 13.61 -3.02
N PRO A 99 7.47 12.70 -2.08
CA PRO A 99 8.69 12.73 -1.30
C PRO A 99 9.90 12.36 -2.14
N TYR A 100 11.03 13.00 -1.86
CA TYR A 100 12.32 12.47 -2.26
C TYR A 100 12.61 11.20 -1.45
N VAL A 101 12.90 10.09 -2.12
CA VAL A 101 13.20 8.81 -1.49
C VAL A 101 14.70 8.58 -1.51
N TYR A 102 15.31 8.75 -0.36
CA TYR A 102 16.75 8.64 -0.14
C TYR A 102 17.23 7.19 -0.11
N TRP A 103 16.36 6.26 0.30
CA TRP A 103 16.75 4.86 0.42
C TRP A 103 15.58 3.88 0.44
N VAL A 104 15.77 2.71 -0.17
CA VAL A 104 14.80 1.60 -0.15
C VAL A 104 15.55 0.28 -0.01
N VAL A 105 15.20 -0.48 1.04
CA VAL A 105 15.67 -1.85 1.28
C VAL A 105 14.48 -2.77 1.42
N PHE A 106 14.55 -3.98 0.89
CA PHE A 106 13.49 -4.97 0.98
C PHE A 106 14.05 -6.39 1.06
N ASP A 107 13.15 -7.36 1.24
CA ASP A 107 13.46 -8.78 1.43
C ASP A 107 14.38 -9.07 2.63
N ILE A 108 14.37 -8.20 3.65
CA ILE A 108 15.00 -8.48 4.94
C ILE A 108 14.25 -9.64 5.59
N GLY A 109 14.97 -10.64 6.12
CA GLY A 109 14.35 -11.83 6.72
C GLY A 109 13.37 -11.49 7.86
N PRO A 110 12.24 -12.21 7.99
CA PRO A 110 11.14 -11.84 8.89
C PRO A 110 11.49 -11.92 10.39
N GLY A 111 12.51 -12.70 10.75
CA GLY A 111 13.05 -12.76 12.11
C GLY A 111 14.05 -11.67 12.44
N THR A 112 14.41 -10.81 11.48
CA THR A 112 15.30 -9.68 11.71
C THR A 112 14.52 -8.55 12.37
N SER A 113 15.05 -8.04 13.49
CA SER A 113 14.46 -6.93 14.25
C SER A 113 15.36 -5.71 14.35
N ALA A 114 16.57 -5.77 13.79
CA ALA A 114 17.52 -4.68 13.84
C ALA A 114 18.46 -4.67 12.64
N MET A 115 19.03 -3.50 12.40
CA MET A 115 20.07 -3.24 11.43
C MET A 115 21.17 -2.42 12.09
N LEU A 116 22.43 -2.85 11.91
CA LEU A 116 23.57 -2.12 12.42
C LEU A 116 23.93 -0.95 11.50
N GLU A 117 24.61 0.04 12.06
CA GLU A 117 25.11 1.20 11.32
C GLU A 117 25.87 0.76 10.05
N GLY A 118 25.45 1.28 8.89
CA GLY A 118 26.09 1.02 7.60
C GLY A 118 26.04 -0.44 7.10
N LYS A 119 25.30 -1.33 7.76
CA LYS A 119 25.29 -2.77 7.43
C LYS A 119 23.90 -3.27 7.08
N LEU A 120 23.70 -3.65 5.82
CA LEU A 120 22.49 -4.33 5.40
C LEU A 120 22.36 -5.70 6.08
N PRO A 121 21.15 -6.10 6.50
CA PRO A 121 20.90 -7.47 6.94
C PRO A 121 21.20 -8.48 5.83
N PRO A 122 21.68 -9.70 6.16
CA PRO A 122 21.91 -10.73 5.15
C PRO A 122 20.66 -11.02 4.31
N GLY A 123 20.84 -11.12 2.99
CA GLY A 123 19.76 -11.39 2.05
C GLY A 123 18.91 -10.17 1.66
N ALA A 124 19.10 -9.03 2.31
CA ALA A 124 18.43 -7.79 1.95
C ALA A 124 18.83 -7.32 0.54
N ARG A 125 17.87 -6.70 -0.16
CA ARG A 125 18.02 -6.13 -1.49
C ARG A 125 17.68 -4.65 -1.48
N GLN A 126 18.22 -3.91 -2.44
CA GLN A 126 18.01 -2.46 -2.56
C GLN A 126 17.35 -2.10 -3.88
N ALA A 127 16.40 -1.18 -3.82
CA ALA A 127 15.83 -0.54 -5.01
C ALA A 127 16.51 0.79 -5.25
N ARG A 128 16.40 1.32 -6.46
CA ARG A 128 16.84 2.68 -6.74
C ARG A 128 15.98 3.69 -5.96
N GLY A 129 16.63 4.64 -5.29
CA GLY A 129 15.98 5.84 -4.75
C GLY A 129 15.72 6.89 -5.83
N THR A 130 15.31 8.09 -5.42
CA THR A 130 15.06 9.22 -6.34
C THR A 130 16.34 9.63 -7.09
N ALA A 131 17.51 9.52 -6.46
CA ALA A 131 18.82 9.74 -7.09
C ALA A 131 19.14 8.75 -8.23
N GLY A 132 18.38 7.66 -8.37
CA GLY A 132 18.60 6.63 -9.38
C GLY A 132 19.63 5.57 -9.00
N TYR A 133 20.17 5.59 -7.78
CA TYR A 133 21.11 4.59 -7.25
C TYR A 133 20.43 3.69 -6.21
N ASP A 134 20.86 2.43 -6.15
CA ASP A 134 20.42 1.41 -5.19
C ASP A 134 21.34 1.36 -3.96
N LYS A 135 21.54 2.52 -3.35
CA LYS A 135 22.34 2.72 -2.12
C LYS A 135 21.74 3.84 -1.29
N TYR A 136 22.20 3.97 -0.05
CA TYR A 136 21.83 5.09 0.82
C TYR A 136 22.31 6.42 0.22
N ASP A 137 21.37 7.31 -0.04
CA ASP A 137 21.63 8.69 -0.41
C ASP A 137 21.60 9.54 0.86
N ALA A 138 22.76 9.80 1.46
CA ALA A 138 22.83 10.55 2.71
C ALA A 138 22.31 11.99 2.49
N PRO A 139 21.36 12.46 3.30
CA PRO A 139 20.71 13.75 3.08
C PRO A 139 21.71 14.89 3.31
N CYS A 140 21.56 15.97 2.54
CA CYS A 140 22.26 17.24 2.77
C CYS A 140 21.26 18.30 3.25
N PRO A 141 20.83 18.28 4.52
CA PRO A 141 19.98 19.34 5.05
C PRO A 141 20.71 20.68 4.96
N GLY A 142 19.98 21.76 4.67
CA GLY A 142 20.50 23.12 4.79
C GLY A 142 20.44 23.62 6.24
N SER A 143 20.81 24.89 6.44
CA SER A 143 20.87 25.51 7.77
C SER A 143 19.51 25.64 8.48
N GLY A 144 18.40 25.61 7.74
CA GLY A 144 17.04 25.71 8.28
C GLY A 144 16.50 24.42 8.90
N GLY A 145 17.25 23.32 8.77
CA GLY A 145 16.77 21.98 9.11
C GLY A 145 15.77 21.43 8.10
N HIS A 146 15.66 20.10 8.07
CA HIS A 146 14.71 19.38 7.20
C HIS A 146 14.22 18.11 7.89
N GLY A 147 12.94 17.80 7.73
CA GLY A 147 12.28 16.61 8.26
C GLY A 147 12.40 15.41 7.34
N TYR A 148 12.76 14.27 7.93
CA TYR A 148 12.86 12.98 7.26
C TYR A 148 12.12 11.91 8.03
N ARG A 149 11.92 10.76 7.39
CA ARG A 149 11.27 9.62 8.00
C ARG A 149 11.88 8.31 7.56
N PHE A 150 12.26 7.49 8.53
CA PHE A 150 12.45 6.06 8.32
C PHE A 150 11.13 5.35 8.56
N THR A 151 10.70 4.53 7.60
CA THR A 151 9.52 3.68 7.73
C THR A 151 9.93 2.23 7.56
N VAL A 152 9.56 1.40 8.53
CA VAL A 152 9.73 -0.06 8.47
C VAL A 152 8.39 -0.70 8.18
N TYR A 153 8.36 -1.60 7.20
CA TYR A 153 7.17 -2.31 6.75
C TYR A 153 7.34 -3.80 6.99
N ALA A 154 6.34 -4.42 7.61
CA ALA A 154 6.17 -5.87 7.64
C ALA A 154 5.33 -6.31 6.44
N LEU A 155 5.86 -7.24 5.65
CA LEU A 155 5.28 -7.69 4.39
C LEU A 155 4.78 -9.14 4.51
N ASN A 156 3.62 -9.44 3.92
CA ASN A 156 3.05 -10.79 3.88
C ASN A 156 3.65 -11.70 2.79
N THR A 157 4.64 -11.20 2.05
CA THR A 157 5.39 -11.92 1.03
C THR A 157 6.82 -11.39 0.93
N VAL A 158 7.72 -12.25 0.46
CA VAL A 158 9.02 -11.83 -0.07
C VAL A 158 8.78 -11.27 -1.48
N LEU A 159 9.35 -10.11 -1.79
CA LEU A 159 9.12 -9.41 -3.06
C LEU A 159 9.86 -10.05 -4.23
N ASN A 160 11.05 -10.62 -3.99
CA ASN A 160 11.90 -11.28 -4.97
C ASN A 160 12.28 -10.40 -6.18
N LEU A 161 12.24 -9.08 -6.02
CA LEU A 161 12.69 -8.13 -7.04
C LEU A 161 14.23 -8.08 -7.09
N PRO A 162 14.87 -7.84 -8.24
CA PRO A 162 16.33 -7.73 -8.32
C PRO A 162 16.83 -6.46 -7.60
N ASN A 163 18.11 -6.46 -7.19
CA ASN A 163 18.81 -5.22 -6.83
C ASN A 163 18.74 -4.23 -8.00
N GLY A 164 18.63 -2.93 -7.70
CA GLY A 164 18.53 -1.89 -8.73
C GLY A 164 17.14 -1.80 -9.38
N THR A 165 16.14 -2.55 -8.91
CA THR A 165 14.75 -2.38 -9.36
C THR A 165 14.29 -0.93 -9.21
N SER A 166 13.35 -0.49 -10.04
CA SER A 166 12.91 0.90 -10.02
C SER A 166 12.21 1.26 -8.70
N LEU A 167 12.32 2.52 -8.27
CA LEU A 167 11.60 3.04 -7.11
C LEU A 167 10.11 2.73 -7.21
N GLN A 168 9.51 2.96 -8.39
CA GLN A 168 8.09 2.75 -8.61
C GLN A 168 7.68 1.28 -8.44
N SER A 169 8.48 0.35 -8.98
CA SER A 169 8.24 -1.09 -8.85
C SER A 169 8.33 -1.53 -7.39
N ALA A 170 9.38 -1.11 -6.67
CA ALA A 170 9.56 -1.45 -5.27
C ALA A 170 8.45 -0.85 -4.40
N TRP A 171 8.13 0.44 -4.58
CA TRP A 171 7.10 1.12 -3.81
C TRP A 171 5.73 0.46 -3.96
N ARG A 172 5.32 0.12 -5.20
CA ARG A 172 4.07 -0.59 -5.46
C ARG A 172 4.04 -1.96 -4.80
N ALA A 173 5.13 -2.71 -4.89
CA ALA A 173 5.23 -4.04 -4.30
C ALA A 173 5.19 -4.00 -2.76
N ILE A 174 5.92 -3.08 -2.14
CA ILE A 174 5.89 -2.84 -0.69
C ILE A 174 4.47 -2.47 -0.25
N ALA A 175 3.84 -1.51 -0.91
CA ALA A 175 2.49 -1.05 -0.57
C ALA A 175 1.46 -2.18 -0.66
N ALA A 176 1.51 -3.00 -1.71
CA ALA A 176 0.59 -4.12 -1.90
C ALA A 176 0.78 -5.25 -0.87
N ALA A 177 2.01 -5.45 -0.37
CA ALA A 177 2.34 -6.54 0.55
C ALA A 177 2.27 -6.14 2.04
N THR A 178 2.11 -4.85 2.35
CA THR A 178 2.21 -4.34 3.72
C THR A 178 1.06 -4.84 4.61
N ILE A 179 1.42 -5.48 5.72
CA ILE A 179 0.50 -5.89 6.79
C ILE A 179 0.82 -5.21 8.14
N GLY A 180 2.00 -4.62 8.29
CA GLY A 180 2.37 -3.82 9.45
C GLY A 180 3.32 -2.69 9.09
N ARG A 181 3.29 -1.59 9.85
CA ARG A 181 4.14 -0.42 9.61
C ARG A 181 4.50 0.31 10.89
N GLY A 182 5.76 0.71 11.01
CA GLY A 182 6.26 1.61 12.04
C GLY A 182 7.09 2.74 11.43
N ARG A 183 7.15 3.88 12.11
CA ARG A 183 7.82 5.09 11.62
C ARG A 183 8.68 5.72 12.69
N LEU A 184 9.82 6.22 12.25
CA LEU A 184 10.74 7.03 13.02
C LEU A 184 10.96 8.35 12.27
N PRO A 185 10.19 9.41 12.60
CA PRO A 185 10.46 10.75 12.13
C PRO A 185 11.76 11.25 12.76
N VAL A 186 12.51 12.05 12.02
CA VAL A 186 13.77 12.64 12.47
C VAL A 186 13.99 13.95 11.71
N SER A 187 14.67 14.91 12.32
CA SER A 187 15.13 16.11 11.61
C SER A 187 16.64 16.04 11.41
N ALA A 188 17.18 16.77 10.44
CA ALA A 188 18.62 16.98 10.34
C ALA A 188 18.93 18.43 9.96
N THR A 189 20.09 18.93 10.38
CA THR A 189 20.63 20.26 10.07
C THR A 189 22.07 20.10 9.57
N SER A 190 22.59 21.07 8.83
CA SER A 190 24.04 21.15 8.56
C SER A 190 24.84 21.47 9.83
#